data_AF-A0A933K5Z3-F1
#
_entry.id   AF-A0A933K5Z3-F1
#
_cell.length_a   1.000
_cell.length_b   1.000
_cell.length_c   1.000
_cell.angle_alpha   90.00
_cell.angle_beta   90.00
_cell.angle_gamma   90.00
#
_symmetry.space_group_name_H-M   'P 1'
#
loop_
_entity.id
_entity.type
_entity.pdbx_description
1 polymer ?
#
loop_
_entity_poly.entity_id
_entity_poly.type
_entity_poly.pdbx_seq_one_letter_code
_entity_poly.pdbx_strand_id
1 'polypeptide(L)'
;MVSSESGWDNLSFTLDGTTSTTWSGAVDWTSYAVNVPAGSHTFRWTYEKDTSTATGLDTAWLDAVTLVPLEAPTGDPSGLAATLASSTEIDLEWVDNCTTELGFRIERRDGASGTFTEIATVSANTTTTRDSGLSAGTAYTYRVRAYNAGGNTGYSNEASATTPGGATAPGAPSALSATAAGSIAVVLTWTRNSTNETGFKIERKTGSTGSYSQIGTVTANVTTCGDTGLASMTTYTYRVRAYNATGNSAFSNEASATTGASSDSSSSGCFIATAAYGSPLDARVMALRRFRDRHLVTNAWGRLLVDGYYRTSPPVADVIRRSDTLKEATRWALEPLIDAVERLD
;
A
#
# COMPACT_ATOMS: atom_id res chain seq x y z
N MET A 1 26.77 -0.15 -64.25
CA MET A 1 28.24 -0.34 -64.38
C MET A 1 28.72 0.53 -65.53
N VAL A 2 29.94 1.07 -65.49
CA VAL A 2 30.48 1.95 -66.55
C VAL A 2 31.84 1.43 -67.01
N SER A 3 32.10 1.33 -68.33
CA SER A 3 33.45 1.11 -68.88
C SER A 3 33.98 2.42 -69.46
N SER A 4 35.20 2.83 -69.08
CA SER A 4 35.66 4.19 -69.36
C SER A 4 37.18 4.37 -69.35
N GLU A 5 37.67 5.37 -70.10
CA GLU A 5 39.06 5.82 -70.11
C GLU A 5 39.26 6.99 -69.12
N SER A 6 40.33 6.94 -68.32
CA SER A 6 40.55 7.90 -67.23
C SER A 6 40.75 9.33 -67.74
N GLY A 7 39.92 10.27 -67.28
CA GLY A 7 40.03 11.70 -67.57
C GLY A 7 39.26 12.21 -68.79
N TRP A 8 38.59 11.34 -69.55
CA TRP A 8 37.86 11.69 -70.79
C TRP A 8 36.37 11.33 -70.75
N ASP A 9 36.00 10.42 -69.85
CA ASP A 9 34.65 9.89 -69.72
C ASP A 9 34.02 10.28 -68.38
N ASN A 10 32.79 10.80 -68.42
CA ASN A 10 32.04 11.21 -67.23
C ASN A 10 30.64 10.61 -67.21
N LEU A 11 30.31 9.88 -66.12
CA LEU A 11 28.94 9.57 -65.77
C LEU A 11 28.43 10.61 -64.77
N SER A 12 27.34 11.28 -65.10
CA SER A 12 26.60 12.15 -64.19
C SER A 12 25.18 11.64 -64.01
N PHE A 13 24.62 11.82 -62.82
CA PHE A 13 23.21 11.54 -62.58
C PHE A 13 22.54 12.65 -61.78
N THR A 14 21.25 12.79 -62.02
CA THR A 14 20.36 13.72 -61.33
C THR A 14 19.22 12.94 -60.69
N LEU A 15 18.97 13.21 -59.41
CA LEU A 15 17.79 12.75 -58.68
C LEU A 15 16.87 13.97 -58.48
N ASP A 16 15.63 13.87 -58.95
CA ASP A 16 14.64 14.95 -58.89
C ASP A 16 15.15 16.31 -59.44
N GLY A 17 15.96 16.26 -60.49
CA GLY A 17 16.53 17.45 -61.13
C GLY A 17 17.74 18.06 -60.42
N THR A 18 18.21 17.48 -59.32
CA THR A 18 19.44 17.89 -58.63
C THR A 18 20.60 16.99 -59.05
N THR A 19 21.69 17.56 -59.58
CA THR A 19 22.92 16.82 -59.89
C THR A 19 23.52 16.29 -58.61
N SER A 20 23.58 14.97 -58.45
CA SER A 20 23.90 14.37 -57.16
C SER A 20 25.34 13.87 -57.08
N THR A 21 25.96 13.39 -58.15
CA THR A 21 27.42 13.16 -58.21
C THR A 21 27.89 13.01 -59.66
N THR A 22 29.13 13.39 -59.93
CA THR A 22 29.85 13.09 -61.18
C THR A 22 30.94 12.08 -60.87
N TRP A 23 30.96 10.96 -61.59
CA TRP A 23 32.00 9.95 -61.49
C TRP A 23 32.80 9.92 -62.79
N SER A 24 34.08 10.28 -62.72
CA SER A 24 35.05 10.05 -63.80
C SER A 24 35.61 8.64 -63.61
N GLY A 25 35.53 7.80 -64.63
CA GLY A 25 35.76 6.38 -64.41
C GLY A 25 37.23 5.93 -64.33
N ALA A 26 37.38 4.64 -64.02
CA ALA A 26 38.63 3.88 -64.04
C ALA A 26 38.59 2.89 -65.22
N VAL A 27 39.73 2.25 -65.53
CA VAL A 27 39.95 1.40 -66.72
C VAL A 27 39.03 0.16 -66.78
N ASP A 28 38.32 -0.16 -65.69
CA ASP A 28 37.44 -1.34 -65.55
C ASP A 28 35.99 -0.97 -65.17
N TRP A 29 35.06 -1.91 -65.44
CA TRP A 29 33.66 -1.80 -65.06
C TRP A 29 33.48 -1.56 -63.57
N THR A 30 33.00 -0.36 -63.21
CA THR A 30 32.76 0.02 -61.81
C THR A 30 31.27 0.17 -61.52
N SER A 31 30.82 -0.29 -60.36
CA SER A 31 29.47 -0.07 -59.84
C SER A 31 29.45 1.11 -58.86
N TYR A 32 28.38 1.90 -58.92
CA TYR A 32 28.15 3.03 -58.02
C TYR A 32 26.74 2.91 -57.44
N ALA A 33 26.58 3.28 -56.17
CA ALA A 33 25.31 3.24 -55.45
C ALA A 33 25.02 4.60 -54.81
N VAL A 34 23.74 4.97 -54.82
CA VAL A 34 23.23 6.22 -54.23
C VAL A 34 22.01 5.89 -53.40
N ASN A 35 21.99 6.39 -52.16
CA ASN A 35 20.83 6.26 -51.30
C ASN A 35 19.74 7.21 -51.79
N VAL A 36 18.57 6.66 -52.12
CA VAL A 36 17.38 7.41 -52.52
C VAL A 36 16.42 7.43 -51.33
N PRO A 37 15.92 8.60 -50.90
CA PRO A 37 14.88 8.68 -49.88
C PRO A 37 13.61 7.87 -50.24
N ALA A 38 12.74 7.64 -49.28
CA ALA A 38 11.44 7.03 -49.55
C ALA A 38 10.55 8.03 -50.33
N GLY A 39 10.00 7.60 -51.47
CA GLY A 39 9.13 8.45 -52.28
C GLY A 39 9.11 8.07 -53.76
N SER A 40 8.38 8.86 -54.54
CA SER A 40 8.46 8.83 -56.00
C SER A 40 9.57 9.77 -56.43
N HIS A 41 10.57 9.24 -57.12
CA HIS A 41 11.73 10.00 -57.56
C HIS A 41 11.91 9.89 -59.07
N THR A 42 12.35 10.97 -59.71
CA THR A 42 12.76 10.96 -61.10
C THR A 42 14.27 10.80 -61.17
N PHE A 43 14.73 9.69 -61.72
CA PHE A 43 16.13 9.43 -61.99
C PHE A 43 16.45 9.78 -63.45
N ARG A 44 17.51 10.57 -63.67
CA ARG A 44 18.11 10.77 -65.00
C ARG A 44 19.62 10.65 -64.90
N TRP A 45 20.26 10.23 -65.98
CA TRP A 45 21.71 10.15 -66.07
C TRP A 45 22.19 10.63 -67.44
N THR A 46 23.44 11.03 -67.52
CA THR A 46 24.11 11.45 -68.75
C THR A 46 25.52 10.89 -68.75
N TYR A 47 25.88 10.22 -69.84
CA TYR A 47 27.24 9.75 -70.06
C TYR A 47 27.88 10.59 -71.17
N GLU A 48 29.03 11.17 -70.87
CA GLU A 48 29.85 11.92 -71.81
C GLU A 48 31.10 11.09 -72.11
N LYS A 49 31.34 10.84 -73.40
CA LYS A 49 32.56 10.22 -73.91
C LYS A 49 33.15 11.12 -74.99
N ASP A 50 34.38 11.55 -74.78
CA ASP A 50 35.08 12.53 -75.63
C ASP A 50 34.24 13.82 -75.83
N THR A 51 33.59 13.97 -76.99
CA THR A 51 32.67 15.08 -77.32
C THR A 51 31.25 14.60 -77.64
N SER A 52 30.93 13.34 -77.36
CA SER A 52 29.63 12.72 -77.62
C SER A 52 28.85 12.53 -76.33
N THR A 53 27.59 12.95 -76.33
CA THR A 53 26.68 12.83 -75.18
C THR A 53 25.64 11.77 -75.49
N ALA A 54 25.49 10.79 -74.59
CA ALA A 54 24.44 9.78 -74.67
C ALA A 54 23.46 9.91 -73.48
N THR A 55 22.16 9.77 -73.78
CA THR A 55 21.06 9.80 -72.80
C THR A 55 20.07 8.67 -73.12
N GLY A 56 19.57 7.93 -72.14
CA GLY A 56 18.62 6.84 -72.37
C GLY A 56 18.49 5.88 -71.19
N LEU A 57 17.85 4.72 -71.34
CA LEU A 57 17.88 3.63 -70.34
C LEU A 57 18.84 2.49 -70.72
N ASP A 58 19.25 2.46 -71.98
CA ASP A 58 20.15 1.47 -72.56
C ASP A 58 20.98 2.19 -73.63
N THR A 59 22.28 2.30 -73.42
CA THR A 59 23.25 2.76 -74.42
C THR A 59 24.42 1.79 -74.33
N ALA A 60 25.20 1.62 -75.40
CA ALA A 60 26.34 0.69 -75.43
C ALA A 60 27.40 0.93 -74.31
N TRP A 61 27.25 1.99 -73.51
CA TRP A 61 28.15 2.48 -72.47
C TRP A 61 27.58 2.37 -71.04
N LEU A 62 26.27 2.10 -70.91
CA LEU A 62 25.60 1.82 -69.64
C LEU A 62 24.79 0.53 -69.75
N ASP A 63 25.28 -0.51 -69.08
CA ASP A 63 24.74 -1.86 -69.18
C ASP A 63 23.39 -2.05 -68.44
N ALA A 64 23.22 -1.41 -67.28
CA ALA A 64 21.97 -1.47 -66.52
C ALA A 64 21.87 -0.37 -65.45
N VAL A 65 20.64 0.09 -65.20
CA VAL A 65 20.23 0.79 -63.98
C VAL A 65 19.26 -0.11 -63.22
N THR A 66 19.67 -0.60 -62.06
CA THR A 66 18.82 -1.42 -61.19
C THR A 66 18.43 -0.64 -59.95
N LEU A 67 17.13 -0.59 -59.67
CA LEU A 67 16.63 -0.16 -58.36
C LEU A 67 16.71 -1.37 -57.44
N VAL A 68 17.58 -1.31 -56.44
CA VAL A 68 17.65 -2.31 -55.38
C VAL A 68 16.77 -1.81 -54.24
N PRO A 69 15.68 -2.51 -53.88
CA PRO A 69 14.87 -2.15 -52.72
C PRO A 69 15.75 -2.10 -51.46
N LEU A 70 15.49 -1.15 -50.57
CA LEU A 70 16.17 -1.13 -49.28
C LEU A 70 15.80 -2.41 -48.53
N GLU A 71 16.79 -3.19 -48.16
CA GLU A 71 16.59 -4.40 -47.37
C GLU A 71 16.23 -4.06 -45.93
N ALA A 72 15.44 -4.94 -45.31
CA ALA A 72 15.20 -4.88 -43.88
C ALA A 72 16.53 -4.98 -43.12
N PRO A 73 16.62 -4.43 -41.89
CA PRO A 73 17.84 -4.53 -41.11
C PRO A 73 18.16 -6.00 -40.81
N THR A 74 19.45 -6.31 -40.64
CA THR A 74 19.92 -7.64 -40.20
C THR A 74 20.52 -7.54 -38.80
N GLY A 75 20.47 -8.64 -38.04
CA GLY A 75 20.93 -8.66 -36.65
C GLY A 75 19.78 -8.39 -35.68
N ASP A 76 19.03 -9.45 -35.36
CA ASP A 76 17.93 -9.36 -34.40
C ASP A 76 18.45 -8.91 -33.03
N PRO A 77 17.76 -8.00 -32.32
CA PRO A 77 18.13 -7.65 -30.95
C PRO A 77 18.16 -8.90 -30.07
N SER A 78 19.02 -8.93 -29.06
CA SER A 78 19.17 -10.12 -28.20
C SER A 78 19.33 -9.76 -26.74
N GLY A 79 19.27 -10.75 -25.84
CA GLY A 79 19.51 -10.52 -24.41
C GLY A 79 18.50 -9.54 -23.78
N LEU A 80 17.27 -9.48 -24.30
CA LEU A 80 16.24 -8.63 -23.72
C LEU A 80 15.99 -9.05 -22.27
N ALA A 81 16.11 -8.09 -21.36
CA ALA A 81 15.80 -8.21 -19.95
C ALA A 81 14.67 -7.24 -19.58
N ALA A 82 13.77 -7.68 -18.71
CA ALA A 82 12.73 -6.86 -18.12
C ALA A 82 12.93 -6.85 -16.60
N THR A 83 13.22 -5.68 -16.04
CA THR A 83 13.55 -5.50 -14.63
C THR A 83 12.53 -4.60 -13.96
N LEU A 84 12.08 -5.00 -12.77
CA LEU A 84 11.06 -4.23 -12.04
C LEU A 84 11.68 -2.93 -11.50
N ALA A 85 11.12 -1.78 -11.91
CA ALA A 85 11.52 -0.47 -11.40
C ALA A 85 10.62 0.00 -10.25
N SER A 86 9.30 -0.20 -10.38
CA SER A 86 8.31 0.14 -9.34
C SER A 86 7.03 -0.69 -9.47
N SER A 87 6.01 -0.45 -8.64
CA SER A 87 4.70 -1.11 -8.77
C SER A 87 3.97 -0.80 -10.08
N THR A 88 4.44 0.19 -10.84
CA THR A 88 3.80 0.68 -12.07
C THR A 88 4.79 0.86 -13.22
N GLU A 89 6.04 0.42 -13.07
CA GLU A 89 7.12 0.66 -14.05
C GLU A 89 8.05 -0.55 -14.18
N ILE A 90 8.47 -0.84 -15.41
CA ILE A 90 9.42 -1.90 -15.76
C ILE A 90 10.49 -1.28 -16.69
N ASP A 91 11.76 -1.51 -16.36
CA ASP A 91 12.91 -1.13 -17.18
C ASP A 91 13.30 -2.28 -18.11
N LEU A 92 13.43 -1.96 -19.40
CA LEU A 92 13.83 -2.88 -20.46
C LEU A 92 15.25 -2.55 -20.92
N GLU A 93 16.05 -3.59 -21.11
CA GLU A 93 17.42 -3.50 -21.63
C GLU A 93 17.66 -4.63 -22.63
N TRP A 94 18.33 -4.36 -23.75
CA TRP A 94 18.68 -5.35 -24.76
C TRP A 94 20.05 -5.07 -25.40
N VAL A 95 20.58 -6.07 -26.09
CA VAL A 95 21.77 -5.97 -26.92
C VAL A 95 21.36 -5.58 -28.34
N ASP A 96 21.96 -4.49 -28.83
CA ASP A 96 21.88 -4.09 -30.22
C ASP A 96 22.87 -4.90 -31.07
N ASN A 97 22.34 -5.63 -32.05
CA ASN A 97 23.12 -6.41 -33.02
C ASN A 97 22.99 -5.85 -34.45
N CYS A 98 22.32 -4.71 -34.62
CA CYS A 98 22.04 -4.08 -35.89
C CYS A 98 22.95 -2.86 -36.10
N THR A 99 23.15 -2.48 -37.36
CA THR A 99 23.92 -1.26 -37.71
C THR A 99 23.24 -0.42 -38.79
N THR A 100 22.09 -0.87 -39.28
CA THR A 100 21.34 -0.26 -40.39
C THR A 100 19.91 0.09 -39.97
N GLU A 101 19.60 0.00 -38.69
CA GLU A 101 18.33 0.36 -38.10
C GLU A 101 18.19 1.89 -37.99
N LEU A 102 16.94 2.34 -38.11
CA LEU A 102 16.53 3.69 -37.75
C LEU A 102 16.04 3.75 -36.28
N GLY A 103 15.78 2.59 -35.69
CA GLY A 103 15.29 2.46 -34.33
C GLY A 103 14.79 1.06 -33.99
N PHE A 104 14.18 0.95 -32.81
CA PHE A 104 13.59 -0.29 -32.30
C PHE A 104 12.11 -0.11 -32.01
N ARG A 105 11.34 -1.15 -32.31
CA ARG A 105 9.93 -1.28 -31.92
C ARG A 105 9.85 -2.18 -30.69
N ILE A 106 9.19 -1.70 -29.66
CA ILE A 106 8.96 -2.43 -28.42
C ILE A 106 7.51 -2.89 -28.42
N GLU A 107 7.31 -4.20 -28.32
CA GLU A 107 5.98 -4.78 -28.18
C GLU A 107 5.81 -5.43 -26.82
N ARG A 108 4.58 -5.32 -26.29
CA ARG A 108 4.19 -5.86 -24.99
C ARG A 108 2.95 -6.73 -25.10
N ARG A 109 2.90 -7.80 -24.32
CA ARG A 109 1.72 -8.61 -24.06
C ARG A 109 1.38 -8.53 -22.57
N ASP A 110 0.14 -8.17 -22.29
CA ASP A 110 -0.38 -8.07 -20.93
C ASP A 110 -0.95 -9.43 -20.50
N GLY A 111 -0.47 -9.97 -19.38
CA GLY A 111 -0.86 -11.28 -18.87
C GLY A 111 -0.30 -12.49 -19.63
N ALA A 112 -0.74 -13.68 -19.22
CA ALA A 112 -0.26 -14.96 -19.79
C ALA A 112 -0.88 -15.31 -21.14
N SER A 113 -2.03 -14.72 -21.47
CA SER A 113 -2.78 -14.96 -22.71
C SER A 113 -3.17 -13.63 -23.33
N GLY A 114 -2.67 -13.34 -24.51
CA GLY A 114 -2.92 -12.08 -25.21
C GLY A 114 -2.08 -11.96 -26.48
N THR A 115 -2.34 -10.90 -27.24
CA THR A 115 -1.52 -10.54 -28.41
C THR A 115 -0.50 -9.49 -28.01
N PHE A 116 0.68 -9.52 -28.64
CA PHE A 116 1.63 -8.44 -28.54
C PHE A 116 1.10 -7.17 -29.23
N THR A 117 1.27 -6.03 -28.58
CA THR A 117 0.96 -4.70 -29.12
C THR A 117 2.20 -3.82 -29.05
N GLU A 118 2.44 -3.00 -30.08
CA GLU A 118 3.51 -2.01 -30.05
C GLU A 118 3.17 -0.92 -29.02
N ILE A 119 4.08 -0.70 -28.07
CA ILE A 119 3.91 0.28 -26.99
C ILE A 119 4.81 1.51 -27.17
N ALA A 120 5.92 1.36 -27.90
CA ALA A 120 6.88 2.42 -28.11
C ALA A 120 7.79 2.15 -29.31
N THR A 121 8.34 3.22 -29.86
CA THR A 121 9.53 3.19 -30.72
C THR A 121 10.62 4.05 -30.09
N VAL A 122 11.88 3.64 -30.28
CA VAL A 122 13.07 4.39 -29.84
C VAL A 122 14.02 4.57 -31.01
N SER A 123 14.90 5.58 -30.94
CA SER A 123 15.89 5.88 -31.98
C SER A 123 16.94 4.79 -32.14
N ALA A 124 17.65 4.81 -33.28
CA ALA A 124 18.80 3.95 -33.55
C ALA A 124 19.81 3.94 -32.40
N ASN A 125 20.54 2.83 -32.24
CA ASN A 125 21.50 2.58 -31.15
C ASN A 125 20.96 2.69 -29.70
N THR A 126 19.63 2.81 -29.51
CA THR A 126 19.05 2.78 -28.16
C THR A 126 18.97 1.33 -27.68
N THR A 127 19.47 1.06 -26.48
CA THR A 127 19.49 -0.29 -25.87
C THR A 127 18.64 -0.41 -24.61
N THR A 128 18.00 0.68 -24.17
CA THR A 128 17.19 0.71 -22.94
C THR A 128 15.93 1.55 -23.12
N THR A 129 14.84 1.14 -22.46
CA THR A 129 13.65 1.99 -22.31
C THR A 129 12.89 1.66 -21.03
N ARG A 130 12.02 2.57 -20.57
CA ARG A 130 11.12 2.35 -19.42
C ARG A 130 9.67 2.29 -19.90
N ASP A 131 8.99 1.23 -19.53
CA ASP A 131 7.53 1.12 -19.64
C ASP A 131 6.88 1.57 -18.32
N SER A 132 5.89 2.45 -18.39
CA SER A 132 5.28 3.11 -17.23
C SER A 132 3.76 3.10 -17.31
N GLY A 133 3.09 3.39 -16.18
CA GLY A 133 1.63 3.37 -16.11
C GLY A 133 1.05 1.94 -16.08
N LEU A 134 1.81 0.97 -15.59
CA LEU A 134 1.43 -0.43 -15.52
C LEU A 134 0.44 -0.70 -14.38
N SER A 135 -0.46 -1.64 -14.61
CA SER A 135 -1.38 -2.16 -13.59
C SER A 135 -0.62 -2.99 -12.58
N ALA A 136 -0.92 -2.81 -11.30
CA ALA A 136 -0.33 -3.60 -10.23
C ALA A 136 -0.74 -5.08 -10.31
N GLY A 137 0.12 -5.99 -9.84
CA GLY A 137 -0.13 -7.44 -9.81
C GLY A 137 -0.21 -8.10 -11.18
N THR A 138 0.28 -7.44 -12.24
CA THR A 138 0.11 -7.87 -13.64
C THR A 138 1.44 -8.31 -14.21
N ALA A 139 1.45 -9.47 -14.86
CA ALA A 139 2.60 -9.96 -15.62
C ALA A 139 2.63 -9.29 -17.00
N TYR A 140 3.78 -8.75 -17.38
CA TYR A 140 4.02 -8.15 -18.69
C TYR A 140 5.13 -8.92 -19.39
N THR A 141 4.93 -9.25 -20.67
CA THR A 141 5.95 -9.88 -21.51
C THR A 141 6.30 -8.97 -22.67
N TYR A 142 7.59 -8.82 -22.95
CA TYR A 142 8.13 -7.89 -23.92
C TYR A 142 8.92 -8.63 -25.00
N ARG A 143 8.94 -8.03 -26.19
CA ARG A 143 9.85 -8.38 -27.28
C ARG A 143 10.22 -7.13 -28.06
N VAL A 144 11.42 -7.10 -28.62
CA VAL A 144 11.97 -5.94 -29.34
C VAL A 144 12.43 -6.38 -30.72
N ARG A 145 12.27 -5.53 -31.73
CA ARG A 145 12.82 -5.72 -33.08
C ARG A 145 13.37 -4.40 -33.63
N ALA A 146 14.43 -4.45 -34.41
CA ALA A 146 14.96 -3.28 -35.10
C ALA A 146 14.14 -3.01 -36.38
N TYR A 147 14.09 -1.76 -36.83
CA TYR A 147 13.39 -1.39 -38.05
C TYR A 147 14.16 -0.34 -38.86
N ASN A 148 13.96 -0.37 -40.18
CA ASN A 148 14.34 0.71 -41.10
C ASN A 148 13.21 0.88 -42.14
N ALA A 149 13.44 1.65 -43.20
CA ALA A 149 12.44 1.83 -44.26
C ALA A 149 12.24 0.58 -45.14
N GLY A 150 13.17 -0.38 -45.12
CA GLY A 150 13.09 -1.67 -45.82
C GLY A 150 12.28 -2.73 -45.07
N GLY A 151 12.09 -2.58 -43.75
CA GLY A 151 11.28 -3.49 -42.95
C GLY A 151 11.73 -3.60 -41.51
N ASN A 152 11.49 -4.77 -40.91
CA ASN A 152 11.90 -5.08 -39.54
C ASN A 152 12.74 -6.35 -39.50
N THR A 153 13.60 -6.46 -38.49
CA THR A 153 14.29 -7.71 -38.12
C THR A 153 13.30 -8.75 -37.59
N GLY A 154 13.82 -9.95 -37.25
CA GLY A 154 13.17 -10.83 -36.29
C GLY A 154 13.08 -10.19 -34.91
N TYR A 155 12.31 -10.81 -34.02
CA TYR A 155 12.20 -10.37 -32.62
C TYR A 155 13.35 -10.93 -31.78
N SER A 156 13.68 -10.21 -30.72
CA SER A 156 14.46 -10.71 -29.59
C SER A 156 13.80 -11.90 -28.91
N ASN A 157 14.50 -12.47 -27.92
CA ASN A 157 13.85 -13.30 -26.92
C ASN A 157 12.69 -12.54 -26.24
N GLU A 158 11.69 -13.28 -25.78
CA GLU A 158 10.69 -12.72 -24.87
C GLU A 158 11.30 -12.53 -23.47
N ALA A 159 10.95 -11.44 -22.80
CA ALA A 159 11.33 -11.17 -21.42
C ALA A 159 10.10 -10.77 -20.62
N SER A 160 9.95 -11.29 -19.40
CA SER A 160 8.76 -11.02 -18.58
C SER A 160 9.13 -10.48 -17.20
N ALA A 161 8.31 -9.57 -16.71
CA ALA A 161 8.33 -9.12 -15.32
C ALA A 161 6.89 -8.92 -14.81
N THR A 162 6.69 -9.14 -13.51
CA THR A 162 5.38 -9.00 -12.87
C THR A 162 5.42 -7.82 -11.91
N THR A 163 4.55 -6.84 -12.11
CA THR A 163 4.41 -5.74 -11.17
C THR A 163 3.88 -6.29 -9.83
N PRO A 164 4.40 -5.82 -8.69
CA PRO A 164 3.85 -6.15 -7.38
C PRO A 164 2.35 -5.84 -7.32
N GLY A 165 1.59 -6.68 -6.61
CA GLY A 165 0.19 -6.39 -6.31
C GLY A 165 0.05 -5.05 -5.58
N GLY A 166 -1.06 -4.35 -5.81
CA GLY A 166 -1.34 -3.08 -5.13
C GLY A 166 -1.40 -3.28 -3.60
N ALA A 167 -1.06 -2.24 -2.83
CA ALA A 167 -1.19 -2.29 -1.38
C ALA A 167 -2.66 -2.56 -1.01
N THR A 168 -2.94 -3.72 -0.40
CA THR A 168 -4.29 -4.09 0.03
C THR A 168 -4.60 -3.58 1.43
N ALA A 169 -5.89 -3.45 1.76
CA ALA A 169 -6.28 -3.28 3.16
C ALA A 169 -5.78 -4.49 3.99
N PRO A 170 -5.47 -4.32 5.27
CA PRO A 170 -4.92 -5.41 6.06
C PRO A 170 -5.93 -6.54 6.29
N GLY A 171 -5.42 -7.71 6.66
CA GLY A 171 -6.23 -8.85 7.08
C GLY A 171 -6.87 -8.60 8.44
N ALA A 172 -8.14 -9.01 8.60
CA ALA A 172 -8.88 -8.84 9.85
C ALA A 172 -8.19 -9.56 11.01
N PRO A 173 -8.08 -8.94 12.21
CA PRO A 173 -7.61 -9.64 13.40
C PRO A 173 -8.55 -10.80 13.76
N SER A 174 -8.02 -11.80 14.45
CA SER A 174 -8.81 -12.95 14.92
C SER A 174 -8.51 -13.26 16.39
N ALA A 175 -9.24 -14.22 16.96
CA ALA A 175 -9.07 -14.66 18.35
C ALA A 175 -9.07 -13.51 19.36
N LEU A 176 -9.92 -12.50 19.14
CA LEU A 176 -10.09 -11.41 20.10
C LEU A 176 -10.63 -12.01 21.40
N SER A 177 -9.95 -11.70 22.50
CA SER A 177 -10.33 -12.03 23.87
C SER A 177 -10.39 -10.77 24.71
N ALA A 178 -11.37 -10.72 25.61
CA ALA A 178 -11.56 -9.65 26.58
C ALA A 178 -11.56 -10.24 27.98
N THR A 179 -10.69 -9.76 28.85
CA THR A 179 -10.57 -10.23 30.24
C THR A 179 -10.72 -9.04 31.18
N ALA A 180 -11.63 -9.14 32.15
CA ALA A 180 -11.79 -8.10 33.17
C ALA A 180 -10.52 -7.98 34.01
N ALA A 181 -10.05 -6.75 34.20
CA ALA A 181 -8.90 -6.42 35.04
C ALA A 181 -9.39 -5.53 36.20
N GLY A 182 -9.99 -6.17 37.20
CA GLY A 182 -10.63 -5.47 38.32
C GLY A 182 -12.02 -4.92 37.96
N SER A 183 -12.45 -3.90 38.69
CA SER A 183 -13.82 -3.37 38.60
C SER A 183 -14.00 -2.24 37.58
N ILE A 184 -12.92 -1.67 37.08
CA ILE A 184 -12.97 -0.47 36.21
C ILE A 184 -12.14 -0.61 34.93
N ALA A 185 -11.68 -1.82 34.60
CA ALA A 185 -10.86 -2.04 33.43
C ALA A 185 -11.06 -3.42 32.78
N VAL A 186 -10.76 -3.51 31.49
CA VAL A 186 -10.74 -4.72 30.69
C VAL A 186 -9.46 -4.72 29.85
N VAL A 187 -8.79 -5.86 29.77
CA VAL A 187 -7.63 -6.06 28.89
C VAL A 187 -8.07 -6.90 27.69
N LEU A 188 -7.74 -6.40 26.50
CA LEU A 188 -7.98 -7.05 25.22
C LEU A 188 -6.70 -7.67 24.69
N THR A 189 -6.81 -8.83 24.06
CA THR A 189 -5.73 -9.48 23.30
C THR A 189 -6.30 -10.06 22.01
N TRP A 190 -5.53 -10.09 20.93
CA TRP A 190 -5.95 -10.65 19.64
C TRP A 190 -4.76 -11.19 18.83
N THR A 191 -5.06 -11.97 17.80
CA THR A 191 -4.09 -12.44 16.80
C THR A 191 -4.08 -11.50 15.61
N ARG A 192 -2.90 -11.05 15.18
CA ARG A 192 -2.74 -10.34 13.91
C ARG A 192 -2.65 -11.34 12.75
N ASN A 193 -3.28 -11.02 11.62
CA ASN A 193 -3.31 -11.90 10.43
C ASN A 193 -2.77 -11.22 9.17
N SER A 194 -2.06 -10.09 9.30
CA SER A 194 -1.44 -9.39 8.18
C SER A 194 -0.14 -8.73 8.63
N THR A 195 0.70 -8.28 7.68
CA THR A 195 2.00 -7.62 7.88
C THR A 195 2.02 -6.16 7.42
N ASN A 196 0.93 -5.71 6.80
CA ASN A 196 0.82 -4.43 6.11
C ASN A 196 -0.08 -3.44 6.86
N GLU A 197 -0.40 -3.69 8.13
CA GLU A 197 -1.16 -2.78 8.99
C GLU A 197 -0.29 -1.66 9.56
N THR A 198 -0.82 -0.45 9.61
CA THR A 198 -0.26 0.69 10.34
C THR A 198 -0.69 0.69 11.81
N GLY A 199 -1.79 0.00 12.12
CA GLY A 199 -2.30 -0.16 13.48
C GLY A 199 -3.65 -0.86 13.54
N PHE A 200 -4.25 -0.84 14.72
CA PHE A 200 -5.57 -1.42 14.98
C PHE A 200 -6.50 -0.38 15.61
N LYS A 201 -7.77 -0.40 15.20
CA LYS A 201 -8.88 0.38 15.78
C LYS A 201 -9.69 -0.52 16.70
N ILE A 202 -9.93 -0.07 17.92
CA ILE A 202 -10.68 -0.80 18.94
C ILE A 202 -12.03 -0.12 19.10
N GLU A 203 -13.11 -0.90 18.95
CA GLU A 203 -14.47 -0.44 19.19
C GLU A 203 -15.13 -1.21 20.34
N ARG A 204 -15.95 -0.50 21.10
CA ARG A 204 -16.68 -1.00 22.27
C ARG A 204 -18.15 -0.60 22.21
N LYS A 205 -19.03 -1.50 22.65
CA LYS A 205 -20.43 -1.23 23.03
C LYS A 205 -20.68 -1.70 24.46
N THR A 206 -21.67 -1.11 25.13
CA THR A 206 -22.14 -1.57 26.44
C THR A 206 -23.21 -2.64 26.25
N GLY A 207 -23.06 -3.78 26.92
CA GLY A 207 -23.93 -4.95 26.77
C GLY A 207 -23.93 -5.55 25.36
N SER A 208 -24.87 -6.45 25.10
CA SER A 208 -24.97 -7.16 23.81
C SER A 208 -25.66 -6.35 22.70
N THR A 209 -26.53 -5.41 23.06
CA THR A 209 -27.41 -4.66 22.13
C THR A 209 -27.02 -3.20 21.91
N GLY A 210 -25.98 -2.70 22.58
CA GLY A 210 -25.51 -1.32 22.43
C GLY A 210 -24.92 -1.04 21.04
N SER A 211 -24.69 0.24 20.74
CA SER A 211 -23.97 0.68 19.54
C SER A 211 -22.46 0.72 19.77
N TYR A 212 -21.69 0.36 18.76
CA TYR A 212 -20.24 0.44 18.80
C TYR A 212 -19.74 1.88 18.69
N SER A 213 -18.72 2.19 19.49
CA SER A 213 -17.95 3.44 19.42
C SER A 213 -16.46 3.10 19.44
N GLN A 214 -15.66 3.83 18.65
CA GLN A 214 -14.21 3.67 18.68
C GLN A 214 -13.66 4.28 19.97
N ILE A 215 -12.96 3.47 20.76
CA ILE A 215 -12.37 3.90 22.04
C ILE A 215 -10.88 4.25 21.92
N GLY A 216 -10.23 3.83 20.83
CA GLY A 216 -8.84 4.17 20.59
C GLY A 216 -8.21 3.40 19.44
N THR A 217 -6.92 3.63 19.26
CA THR A 217 -6.06 2.94 18.30
C THR A 217 -4.76 2.52 18.96
N VAL A 218 -4.17 1.42 18.49
CA VAL A 218 -2.79 1.03 18.79
C VAL A 218 -1.97 0.96 17.49
N THR A 219 -0.66 1.15 17.61
CA THR A 219 0.27 1.11 16.46
C THR A 219 0.45 -0.30 15.91
N ALA A 220 1.11 -0.40 14.75
CA ALA A 220 1.46 -1.67 14.12
C ALA A 220 2.11 -2.67 15.09
N ASN A 221 1.88 -3.97 14.85
CA ASN A 221 2.37 -5.10 15.64
C ASN A 221 1.86 -5.19 17.10
N VAL A 222 1.14 -4.18 17.63
CA VAL A 222 0.55 -4.25 18.97
C VAL A 222 -0.70 -5.13 18.94
N THR A 223 -0.72 -6.18 19.77
CA THR A 223 -1.79 -7.18 19.85
C THR A 223 -2.56 -7.16 21.18
N THR A 224 -2.42 -6.09 21.94
CA THR A 224 -3.10 -5.90 23.23
C THR A 224 -3.52 -4.44 23.45
N CYS A 225 -4.60 -4.24 24.19
CA CYS A 225 -5.08 -2.91 24.58
C CYS A 225 -5.78 -2.98 25.94
N GLY A 226 -5.48 -2.05 26.84
CA GLY A 226 -6.22 -1.87 28.08
C GLY A 226 -7.28 -0.79 27.92
N ASP A 227 -8.52 -1.12 28.28
CA ASP A 227 -9.63 -0.17 28.40
C ASP A 227 -9.90 0.10 29.89
N THR A 228 -9.95 1.36 30.29
CA THR A 228 -10.02 1.78 31.70
C THR A 228 -11.12 2.83 31.91
N GLY A 229 -11.47 3.12 33.17
CA GLY A 229 -12.55 4.06 33.50
C GLY A 229 -13.94 3.49 33.25
N LEU A 230 -14.07 2.16 33.30
CA LEU A 230 -15.31 1.43 33.09
C LEU A 230 -16.17 1.41 34.37
N ALA A 231 -17.49 1.25 34.20
CA ALA A 231 -18.38 1.01 35.32
C ALA A 231 -18.21 -0.42 35.84
N SER A 232 -18.32 -0.62 37.16
CA SER A 232 -18.28 -1.94 37.79
C SER A 232 -19.49 -2.79 37.45
N MET A 233 -19.35 -4.12 37.50
CA MET A 233 -20.44 -5.08 37.22
C MET A 233 -21.13 -4.84 35.87
N THR A 234 -20.43 -4.26 34.90
CA THR A 234 -20.98 -3.88 33.61
C THR A 234 -20.31 -4.69 32.51
N THR A 235 -21.14 -5.30 31.66
CA THR A 235 -20.65 -6.04 30.48
C THR A 235 -20.34 -5.08 29.35
N TYR A 236 -19.15 -5.21 28.79
CA TYR A 236 -18.72 -4.51 27.58
C TYR A 236 -18.37 -5.52 26.51
N THR A 237 -18.76 -5.23 25.27
CA THR A 237 -18.45 -6.06 24.09
C THR A 237 -17.56 -5.27 23.15
N TYR A 238 -16.52 -5.92 22.65
CA TYR A 238 -15.44 -5.34 21.87
C TYR A 238 -15.32 -6.01 20.52
N ARG A 239 -14.84 -5.23 19.54
CA ARG A 239 -14.35 -5.71 18.25
C ARG A 239 -13.15 -4.88 17.80
N VAL A 240 -12.24 -5.51 17.06
CA VAL A 240 -11.01 -4.85 16.60
C VAL A 240 -10.88 -5.02 15.09
N ARG A 241 -10.37 -3.99 14.40
CA ARG A 241 -10.00 -4.08 12.97
C ARG A 241 -8.63 -3.47 12.74
N ALA A 242 -7.88 -4.02 11.79
CA ALA A 242 -6.61 -3.47 11.35
C ALA A 242 -6.84 -2.35 10.32
N TYR A 243 -5.89 -1.42 10.19
CA TYR A 243 -5.95 -0.36 9.18
C TYR A 243 -4.58 -0.03 8.62
N ASN A 244 -4.56 0.47 7.38
CA ASN A 244 -3.42 1.12 6.75
C ASN A 244 -3.91 2.27 5.84
N ALA A 245 -3.02 2.83 5.01
CA ALA A 245 -3.37 3.91 4.08
C ALA A 245 -4.41 3.49 3.02
N THR A 246 -4.44 2.21 2.63
CA THR A 246 -5.41 1.68 1.67
C THR A 246 -6.81 1.59 2.27
N GLY A 247 -6.93 1.26 3.56
CA GLY A 247 -8.22 1.18 4.22
C GLY A 247 -8.22 0.34 5.50
N ASN A 248 -9.43 -0.04 5.94
CA ASN A 248 -9.62 -0.90 7.10
C ASN A 248 -9.95 -2.34 6.69
N SER A 249 -9.53 -3.29 7.51
CA SER A 249 -9.99 -4.67 7.42
C SER A 249 -11.47 -4.81 7.84
N ALA A 250 -12.04 -6.00 7.62
CA ALA A 250 -13.21 -6.42 8.40
C ALA A 250 -12.89 -6.45 9.91
N PHE A 251 -13.93 -6.48 10.74
CA PHE A 251 -13.76 -6.65 12.18
C PHE A 251 -13.42 -8.10 12.54
N SER A 252 -12.75 -8.27 13.68
CA SER A 252 -12.57 -9.55 14.36
C SER A 252 -13.90 -10.16 14.82
N ASN A 253 -13.83 -11.34 15.43
CA ASN A 253 -14.91 -11.80 16.30
C ASN A 253 -15.22 -10.78 17.41
N GLU A 254 -16.45 -10.77 17.92
CA GLU A 254 -16.79 -10.04 19.13
C GLU A 254 -16.23 -10.77 20.36
N ALA A 255 -15.81 -10.01 21.37
CA ALA A 255 -15.43 -10.54 22.68
C ALA A 255 -16.06 -9.69 23.79
N SER A 256 -16.58 -10.32 24.84
CA SER A 256 -17.23 -9.61 25.94
C SER A 256 -16.57 -9.92 27.27
N ALA A 257 -16.53 -8.92 28.15
CA ALA A 257 -16.11 -9.08 29.54
C ALA A 257 -17.03 -8.27 30.45
N THR A 258 -17.33 -8.82 31.62
CA THR A 258 -18.02 -8.10 32.70
C THR A 258 -16.99 -7.66 33.72
N THR A 259 -16.88 -6.36 33.95
CA THR A 259 -16.00 -5.82 34.99
C THR A 259 -16.37 -6.39 36.36
N GLY A 260 -15.37 -6.56 37.22
CA GLY A 260 -15.58 -7.07 38.57
C GLY A 260 -16.47 -6.16 39.41
N ALA A 261 -16.95 -6.69 40.53
CA ALA A 261 -17.52 -5.85 41.57
C ALA A 261 -16.45 -4.86 42.05
N SER A 262 -16.84 -3.60 42.26
CA SER A 262 -15.98 -2.64 42.95
C SER A 262 -15.46 -3.26 44.22
N SER A 263 -14.15 -3.19 44.44
CA SER A 263 -13.46 -3.72 45.62
C SER A 263 -13.80 -2.96 46.91
N ASP A 264 -14.99 -2.37 47.00
CA ASP A 264 -15.64 -2.01 48.28
C ASP A 264 -16.04 -3.25 49.10
N SER A 265 -15.62 -4.45 48.68
CA SER A 265 -15.84 -5.73 49.33
C SER A 265 -14.63 -6.30 50.10
N SER A 266 -13.54 -5.53 50.34
CA SER A 266 -12.50 -5.94 51.31
C SER A 266 -12.05 -4.87 52.33
N SER A 267 -12.68 -3.70 52.38
CA SER A 267 -12.59 -2.80 53.54
C SER A 267 -13.92 -2.08 53.77
N SER A 268 -14.87 -2.82 54.31
CA SER A 268 -15.73 -2.42 55.42
C SER A 268 -15.85 -0.92 55.79
N GLY A 269 -17.10 -0.48 55.98
CA GLY A 269 -17.51 0.53 56.96
C GLY A 269 -18.56 1.52 56.41
N CYS A 270 -19.52 2.09 57.16
CA CYS A 270 -19.68 2.35 58.60
C CYS A 270 -19.45 1.17 59.56
N PHE A 271 -18.21 0.91 59.99
CA PHE A 271 -17.85 -0.27 60.79
C PHE A 271 -18.63 -0.38 62.11
N ILE A 272 -18.77 0.76 62.81
CA ILE A 272 -19.51 0.84 64.07
C ILE A 272 -21.00 0.59 63.84
N ALA A 273 -21.58 1.20 62.79
CA ALA A 273 -22.99 0.99 62.45
C ALA A 273 -23.24 -0.45 61.94
N THR A 274 -22.36 -0.99 61.10
CA THR A 274 -22.43 -2.38 60.62
C THR A 274 -22.27 -3.37 61.77
N ALA A 275 -21.42 -3.08 62.76
CA ALA A 275 -21.31 -3.90 63.98
C ALA A 275 -22.58 -3.83 64.84
N ALA A 276 -23.23 -2.67 64.91
CA ALA A 276 -24.45 -2.47 65.68
C ALA A 276 -25.69 -3.07 64.99
N TYR A 277 -25.88 -2.86 63.69
CA TYR A 277 -27.06 -3.30 62.92
C TYR A 277 -26.86 -4.67 62.25
N GLY A 278 -25.66 -5.24 62.28
CA GLY A 278 -25.38 -6.62 61.88
C GLY A 278 -25.26 -6.85 60.37
N SER A 279 -25.61 -5.86 59.53
CA SER A 279 -25.48 -5.95 58.08
C SER A 279 -24.97 -4.63 57.47
N PRO A 280 -24.03 -4.68 56.51
CA PRO A 280 -23.66 -3.51 55.72
C PRO A 280 -24.78 -3.03 54.79
N LEU A 281 -25.80 -3.86 54.56
CA LEU A 281 -26.99 -3.59 53.75
C LEU A 281 -28.20 -3.18 54.57
N ASP A 282 -28.06 -3.02 55.89
CA ASP A 282 -29.13 -2.46 56.73
C ASP A 282 -29.47 -1.04 56.24
N ALA A 283 -30.76 -0.71 56.17
CA ALA A 283 -31.23 0.57 55.65
C ALA A 283 -30.57 1.77 56.36
N ARG A 284 -30.38 1.68 57.68
CA ARG A 284 -29.74 2.73 58.49
C ARG A 284 -28.25 2.85 58.20
N VAL A 285 -27.58 1.71 57.97
CA VAL A 285 -26.17 1.69 57.57
C VAL A 285 -25.99 2.28 56.16
N MET A 286 -26.93 2.02 55.25
CA MET A 286 -26.92 2.61 53.92
C MET A 286 -27.21 4.11 53.93
N ALA A 287 -28.11 4.60 54.79
CA ALA A 287 -28.37 6.03 54.97
C ALA A 287 -27.09 6.78 55.38
N LEU A 288 -26.38 6.28 56.39
CA LEU A 288 -25.10 6.85 56.83
C LEU A 288 -24.01 6.81 55.74
N ARG A 289 -23.98 5.76 54.91
CA ARG A 289 -23.06 5.66 53.76
C ARG A 289 -23.38 6.71 52.70
N ARG A 290 -24.66 6.89 52.35
CA ARG A 290 -25.08 7.91 51.38
C ARG A 290 -24.73 9.32 51.87
N PHE A 291 -24.93 9.59 53.15
CA PHE A 291 -24.54 10.87 53.75
C PHE A 291 -23.03 11.11 53.66
N ARG A 292 -22.21 10.10 54.00
CA ARG A 292 -20.75 10.15 53.84
C ARG A 292 -20.38 10.53 52.40
N ASP A 293 -20.94 9.82 51.43
CA ASP A 293 -20.58 9.98 50.02
C ASP A 293 -21.01 11.34 49.46
N ARG A 294 -22.21 11.80 49.86
CA ARG A 294 -22.79 13.05 49.34
C ARG A 294 -22.26 14.31 50.03
N HIS A 295 -21.92 14.24 51.31
CA HIS A 295 -21.62 15.43 52.11
C HIS A 295 -20.23 15.45 52.73
N LEU A 296 -19.66 14.31 53.08
CA LEU A 296 -18.35 14.26 53.76
C LEU A 296 -17.20 14.09 52.78
N VAL A 297 -17.34 13.26 51.74
CA VAL A 297 -16.24 13.02 50.79
C VAL A 297 -16.05 14.19 49.81
N THR A 298 -17.01 15.10 49.73
CA THR A 298 -17.02 16.22 48.78
C THR A 298 -16.04 17.35 49.11
N ASN A 299 -15.56 17.48 50.35
CA ASN A 299 -14.59 18.50 50.76
C ASN A 299 -13.38 17.91 51.52
N ALA A 300 -12.28 18.66 51.57
CA ALA A 300 -11.01 18.17 52.13
C ALA A 300 -11.12 17.81 53.62
N TRP A 301 -11.89 18.60 54.39
CA TRP A 301 -12.12 18.36 55.81
C TRP A 301 -12.93 17.09 56.05
N GLY A 302 -14.00 16.88 55.30
CA GLY A 302 -14.80 15.67 55.43
C GLY A 302 -14.05 14.41 54.96
N ARG A 303 -13.14 14.51 53.97
CA ARG A 303 -12.23 13.39 53.63
C ARG A 303 -11.26 13.04 54.76
N LEU A 304 -10.70 14.03 55.47
CA LEU A 304 -9.85 13.78 56.64
C LEU A 304 -10.64 13.16 57.81
N LEU A 305 -11.86 13.64 58.05
CA LEU A 305 -12.77 13.07 59.05
C LEU A 305 -13.09 11.60 58.74
N VAL A 306 -13.45 11.32 57.49
CA VAL A 306 -13.72 9.97 56.99
C VAL A 306 -12.48 9.10 57.19
N ASP A 307 -11.31 9.51 56.71
CA ASP A 307 -10.07 8.73 56.88
C ASP A 307 -9.77 8.40 58.35
N GLY A 308 -9.88 9.39 59.25
CA GLY A 308 -9.72 9.19 60.69
C GLY A 308 -10.73 8.18 61.28
N TYR A 309 -11.99 8.25 60.86
CA TYR A 309 -13.02 7.29 61.25
C TYR A 309 -12.70 5.86 60.77
N TYR A 310 -12.33 5.67 59.50
CA TYR A 310 -12.03 4.34 58.95
C TYR A 310 -10.77 3.74 59.57
N ARG A 311 -9.80 4.58 59.98
CA ARG A 311 -8.58 4.12 60.66
C ARG A 311 -8.82 3.63 62.09
N THR A 312 -9.77 4.25 62.80
CA THR A 312 -9.97 4.02 64.25
C THR A 312 -11.15 3.10 64.58
N SER A 313 -12.11 2.99 63.67
CA SER A 313 -13.36 2.23 63.90
C SER A 313 -13.25 0.70 63.89
N PRO A 314 -12.32 0.02 63.19
CA PRO A 314 -12.26 -1.46 63.18
C PRO A 314 -12.15 -2.10 64.58
N PRO A 315 -11.21 -1.72 65.47
CA PRO A 315 -11.12 -2.33 66.80
C PRO A 315 -12.35 -2.06 67.66
N VAL A 316 -12.98 -0.89 67.52
CA VAL A 316 -14.22 -0.54 68.24
C VAL A 316 -15.39 -1.38 67.76
N ALA A 317 -15.51 -1.56 66.44
CA ALA A 317 -16.54 -2.37 65.82
C ALA A 317 -16.45 -3.85 66.22
N ASP A 318 -15.23 -4.37 66.42
CA ASP A 318 -15.02 -5.73 66.91
C ASP A 318 -15.52 -5.93 68.35
N VAL A 319 -15.32 -4.94 69.21
CA VAL A 319 -15.85 -4.95 70.60
C VAL A 319 -17.38 -4.90 70.59
N ILE A 320 -17.97 -4.01 69.79
CA ILE A 320 -19.43 -3.87 69.66
C ILE A 320 -20.07 -5.16 69.16
N ARG A 321 -19.46 -5.83 68.17
CA ARG A 321 -20.02 -7.06 67.57
C ARG A 321 -20.22 -8.18 68.59
N ARG A 322 -19.41 -8.18 69.67
CA ARG A 322 -19.37 -9.23 70.70
C ARG A 322 -20.29 -8.95 71.91
N SER A 323 -20.97 -7.81 71.98
CA SER A 323 -21.83 -7.45 73.12
C SER A 323 -23.15 -6.86 72.66
N ASP A 324 -24.26 -7.52 72.99
CA ASP A 324 -25.59 -7.04 72.62
C ASP A 324 -25.95 -5.72 73.31
N THR A 325 -25.52 -5.53 74.56
CA THR A 325 -25.64 -4.25 75.27
C THR A 325 -24.92 -3.10 74.54
N LEU A 326 -23.72 -3.36 74.01
CA LEU A 326 -22.98 -2.34 73.24
C LEU A 326 -23.61 -2.09 71.87
N LYS A 327 -24.20 -3.11 71.23
CA LYS A 327 -24.98 -2.90 69.99
C LYS A 327 -26.16 -1.98 70.26
N GLU A 328 -26.95 -2.24 71.30
CA GLU A 328 -28.11 -1.41 71.65
C GLU A 328 -27.71 0.03 72.00
N ALA A 329 -26.68 0.21 72.83
CA ALA A 329 -26.16 1.53 73.15
C ALA A 329 -25.66 2.29 71.89
N THR A 330 -25.00 1.58 70.97
CA THR A 330 -24.53 2.16 69.71
C THR A 330 -25.69 2.53 68.79
N ARG A 331 -26.74 1.71 68.69
CA ARG A 331 -27.95 2.03 67.92
C ARG A 331 -28.62 3.28 68.48
N TRP A 332 -28.79 3.35 69.80
CA TRP A 332 -29.38 4.50 70.47
C TRP A 332 -28.58 5.80 70.21
N ALA A 333 -27.25 5.72 70.22
CA ALA A 333 -26.39 6.87 69.94
C ALA A 333 -26.41 7.31 68.47
N LEU A 334 -26.63 6.38 67.53
CA LEU A 334 -26.66 6.68 66.09
C LEU A 334 -28.04 7.17 65.61
N GLU A 335 -29.12 6.84 66.32
CA GLU A 335 -30.49 7.13 65.87
C GLU A 335 -30.74 8.63 65.58
N PRO A 336 -30.33 9.59 66.42
CA PRO A 336 -30.53 11.02 66.12
C PRO A 336 -29.81 11.48 64.85
N LEU A 337 -28.64 10.89 64.55
CA LEU A 337 -27.88 11.19 63.34
C LEU A 337 -28.56 10.58 62.12
N ILE A 338 -29.05 9.33 62.23
CA ILE A 338 -29.77 8.65 61.15
C ILE A 338 -31.05 9.42 60.81
N ASP A 339 -31.84 9.82 61.81
CA ASP A 339 -33.04 10.63 61.63
C ASP A 339 -32.74 11.99 60.96
N ALA A 340 -31.62 12.62 61.33
CA ALA A 340 -31.20 13.87 60.71
C ALA A 340 -30.77 13.65 59.24
N VAL A 341 -30.06 12.57 58.96
CA VAL A 341 -29.63 12.19 57.60
C VAL A 341 -30.83 11.88 56.71
N GLU A 342 -31.80 11.12 57.21
CA GLU A 342 -32.99 10.73 56.44
C GLU A 342 -33.92 11.93 56.15
N ARG A 343 -33.86 13.01 56.95
CA ARG A 343 -34.58 14.26 56.64
C ARG A 343 -33.86 15.18 55.65
N LEU A 344 -32.58 14.95 55.40
CA LEU A 344 -31.77 15.70 54.45
C LEU A 344 -31.77 15.09 53.04
N ASP A 345 -32.20 13.84 52.93
CA ASP A 345 -32.44 13.08 51.69
C ASP A 345 -33.88 13.28 51.18
#